data_AF-A0A354EYF8-F1
#
_entry.id   AF-A0A354EYF8-F1
#
_cell.length_a   1.000
_cell.length_b   1.000
_cell.length_c   1.000
_cell.angle_alpha   90.00
_cell.angle_beta   90.00
_cell.angle_gamma   90.00
#
_symmetry.space_group_name_H-M   'P 1'
#
loop_
_entity.id
_entity.type
_entity.pdbx_description
1 polymer ?
#
loop_
_entity_poly.entity_id
_entity_poly.type
_entity_poly.pdbx_seq_one_letter_code
_entity_poly.pdbx_strand_id
1 'polypeptide(L)' 'LRMVNESALCLREGVVEDSDLLDGGMIFATGFAPFRGGPLHYAQQFGQDKLNQLFAKLESQHGARFKAHF' A
#
# COMPACT_ATOMS: atom_id res chain seq x y z
N LEU A 1 -1.63 2.12 6.50
CA LEU A 1 -0.53 2.64 5.64
C LEU A 1 0.63 1.67 5.52
N ARG A 2 1.13 1.04 6.61
CA ARG A 2 2.14 -0.02 6.47
C ARG A 2 1.72 -1.14 5.51
N MET A 3 0.50 -1.66 5.65
CA MET A 3 -0.04 -2.65 4.70
C MET A 3 -0.02 -2.16 3.24
N VAL A 4 -0.37 -0.90 2.99
CA VAL A 4 -0.35 -0.31 1.64
C VAL A 4 1.08 -0.24 1.10
N ASN A 5 2.04 0.17 1.93
CA ASN A 5 3.47 0.25 1.59
C ASN A 5 4.06 -1.13 1.27
N GLU A 6 3.77 -2.13 2.10
CA GLU A 6 4.24 -3.51 1.87
C GLU A 6 3.58 -4.13 0.65
N SER A 7 2.28 -3.90 0.42
CA SER A 7 1.61 -4.34 -0.81
C SER A 7 2.28 -3.79 -2.07
N ALA A 8 2.65 -2.51 -2.08
CA ALA A 8 3.37 -1.92 -3.20
C ALA A 8 4.78 -2.50 -3.37
N LEU A 9 5.46 -2.78 -2.26
CA LEU A 9 6.77 -3.42 -2.28
C LEU A 9 6.72 -4.84 -2.84
N CYS A 10 5.76 -5.67 -2.40
CA CYS A 10 5.55 -7.03 -2.89
C CYS A 10 5.30 -7.06 -4.40
N LEU A 11 4.52 -6.13 -4.93
CA LEU A 11 4.31 -6.01 -6.37
C LEU A 11 5.61 -5.63 -7.09
N ARG A 12 6.35 -4.63 -6.58
CA ARG A 12 7.61 -4.16 -7.18
C ARG A 12 8.70 -5.23 -7.19
N GLU A 13 8.77 -6.04 -6.14
CA GLU A 13 9.72 -7.15 -6.01
C GLU A 13 9.29 -8.40 -6.80
N GLY A 14 8.10 -8.38 -7.42
CA GLY A 14 7.57 -9.51 -8.18
C GLY A 14 7.14 -10.69 -7.32
N VAL A 15 6.86 -10.47 -6.03
CA VAL A 15 6.29 -11.48 -5.13
C VAL A 15 4.87 -11.85 -5.57
N VAL A 16 4.14 -10.87 -6.12
CA VAL A 16 2.85 -11.06 -6.79
C VAL A 16 2.97 -10.48 -8.19
N GLU A 17 2.47 -11.19 -9.19
CA GLU A 17 2.66 -10.86 -10.60
C GLU A 17 1.85 -9.64 -11.07
N ASP A 18 0.70 -9.39 -10.43
CA ASP A 18 -0.26 -8.38 -10.88
C ASP A 18 -0.96 -7.68 -9.70
N SER A 19 -1.34 -6.41 -9.90
CA SER A 19 -1.97 -5.57 -8.89
C SER A 19 -3.37 -6.05 -8.50
N ASP A 20 -4.16 -6.56 -9.44
CA ASP A 20 -5.54 -7.01 -9.16
C ASP A 20 -5.51 -8.31 -8.35
N LEU A 21 -4.55 -9.20 -8.63
CA LEU A 21 -4.32 -10.40 -7.82
C LEU A 21 -3.92 -10.05 -6.39
N LEU A 22 -3.04 -9.06 -6.23
CA LEU A 22 -2.62 -8.60 -4.90
C LEU A 22 -3.81 -8.02 -4.14
N ASP A 23 -4.52 -7.06 -4.74
CA ASP A 23 -5.64 -6.38 -4.10
C ASP A 23 -6.77 -7.36 -3.76
N GLY A 24 -7.09 -8.28 -4.66
CA GLY A 24 -8.04 -9.37 -4.44
C GLY A 24 -7.62 -10.26 -3.27
N GLY A 25 -6.36 -10.69 -3.21
CA GLY A 25 -5.83 -11.48 -2.11
C GLY A 25 -5.95 -10.75 -0.77
N MET A 26 -5.65 -9.45 -0.74
CA MET A 26 -5.75 -8.64 0.47
C MET A 26 -7.20 -8.47 0.94
N ILE A 27 -8.15 -8.32 0.01
CA ILE A 27 -9.58 -8.26 0.31
C ILE A 27 -10.08 -9.59 0.88
N PHE A 28 -9.87 -10.69 0.15
CA PHE A 28 -10.47 -11.99 0.49
C PHE A 28 -9.78 -12.70 1.66
N ALA A 29 -8.46 -12.54 1.83
CA ALA A 29 -7.73 -13.24 2.88
C ALA A 29 -7.62 -12.42 4.17
N THR A 30 -7.26 -11.14 4.07
CA THR A 30 -6.98 -10.30 5.25
C THR A 30 -8.16 -9.44 5.68
N GLY A 31 -9.23 -9.39 4.87
CA GLY A 31 -10.39 -8.55 5.12
C GLY A 31 -10.16 -7.07 4.82
N PHE A 32 -9.26 -6.73 3.89
CA PHE A 32 -9.12 -5.34 3.44
C PHE A 32 -10.45 -4.83 2.90
N ALA A 33 -10.80 -3.58 3.21
CA ALA A 33 -12.09 -2.97 2.89
C ALA A 33 -12.44 -3.13 1.39
N PRO A 34 -13.42 -3.99 1.02
CA PRO A 34 -13.70 -4.32 -0.38
C PRO A 34 -14.15 -3.09 -1.20
N PHE A 35 -14.89 -2.18 -0.57
CA PHE A 35 -15.38 -0.95 -1.18
C PHE A 35 -14.28 0.07 -1.50
N ARG A 36 -13.02 -0.20 -1.13
CA ARG A 36 -11.85 0.59 -1.52
C ARG A 36 -11.05 -0.04 -2.65
N GLY A 37 -11.47 -1.19 -3.16
CA GLY A 37 -10.80 -1.90 -4.26
C GLY A 37 -9.51 -2.64 -3.87
N GLY A 38 -9.00 -2.46 -2.65
CA GLY A 38 -7.75 -3.06 -2.19
C GLY A 38 -6.71 -2.02 -1.79
N PRO A 39 -5.57 -2.40 -1.21
CA PRO A 39 -4.52 -1.47 -0.79
C PRO A 39 -3.90 -0.66 -1.94
N LEU A 40 -3.71 -1.23 -3.13
CA LEU A 40 -3.13 -0.52 -4.28
C LEU A 40 -4.16 0.40 -4.94
N HIS A 41 -5.40 -0.06 -5.10
CA HIS A 41 -6.49 0.78 -5.59
C HIS A 41 -6.75 1.96 -4.65
N TYR A 42 -6.73 1.72 -3.33
CA TYR A 42 -6.78 2.77 -2.32
C TYR A 42 -5.62 3.77 -2.46
N ALA A 43 -4.40 3.28 -2.71
CA ALA A 43 -3.23 4.13 -2.90
C ALA A 43 -3.36 5.05 -4.12
N GLN A 44 -3.83 4.50 -5.25
CA GLN A 44 -4.10 5.26 -6.47
C GLN A 44 -5.17 6.34 -6.24
N GLN A 45 -6.27 6.00 -5.57
CA GLN A 45 -7.35 6.94 -5.26
C GLN A 45 -6.89 8.04 -4.29
N PHE A 46 -6.04 7.71 -3.32
CA PHE A 46 -5.48 8.69 -2.38
C PHE A 46 -4.51 9.66 -3.07
N GLY A 47 -3.78 9.17 -4.07
CA GLY A 47 -2.80 9.93 -4.85
C GLY A 47 -1.38 9.81 -4.29
N GLN A 48 -0.41 9.60 -5.20
CA GLN A 48 0.99 9.34 -4.84
C GLN A 48 1.63 10.49 -4.06
N ASP A 49 1.45 11.74 -4.47
CA ASP A 49 2.04 12.90 -3.79
C ASP A 49 1.58 13.01 -2.33
N LYS A 50 0.26 12.81 -2.11
CA LYS A 50 -0.32 12.84 -0.77
C LYS A 50 0.16 11.66 0.07
N LEU A 51 0.30 10.46 -0.52
CA LEU A 51 0.86 9.31 0.18
C LEU A 51 2.31 9.55 0.58
N ASN A 52 3.15 10.07 -0.31
CA ASN A 52 4.56 10.33 -0.04
C ASN A 52 4.74 11.37 1.07
N GLN A 53 3.95 12.45 1.06
CA GLN A 53 3.93 13.43 2.16
C GLN A 53 3.51 12.79 3.49
N LEU A 54 2.51 11.90 3.45
CA LEU A 54 2.02 11.21 4.64
C LEU A 54 3.05 10.21 5.19
N PHE A 55 3.73 9.44 4.33
CA PHE A 55 4.80 8.55 4.73
C PHE A 55 6.00 9.31 5.29
N ALA A 56 6.43 10.40 4.67
CA ALA A 56 7.51 11.25 5.20
C ALA A 56 7.18 11.78 6.61
N LYS A 57 5.93 12.22 6.83
CA LYS A 57 5.46 12.64 8.15
C LYS A 57 5.50 11.49 9.17
N LEU A 58 5.02 10.31 8.78
CA LEU A 58 5.00 9.14 9.66
C LEU A 58 6.40 8.59 9.95
N GLU A 59 7.30 8.64 8.98
CA GLU A 59 8.70 8.27 9.14
C GLU A 59 9.39 9.20 10.14
N SER A 60 9.17 10.51 10.02
CA SER A 60 9.67 11.50 11.00
C SER A 60 9.17 11.22 12.42
N GLN A 61 7.90 10.83 12.58
CA GLN A 61 7.26 10.63 13.89
C GLN A 61 7.49 9.26 14.50
N HIS A 62 7.67 8.22 13.69
CA HIS A 62 7.65 6.83 14.13
C HIS A 62 8.83 5.99 13.64
N GLY A 63 9.76 6.61 12.91
CA GLY A 63 11.01 6.02 12.42
C GLY A 63 10.91 5.34 11.06
N ALA A 64 12.03 4.75 10.65
CA ALA A 64 12.27 4.18 9.31
C ALA A 64 11.26 3.11 8.85
N ARG A 65 10.47 2.51 9.75
CA ARG A 65 9.39 1.55 9.42
C ARG A 65 8.24 2.15 8.59
N PHE A 66 8.22 3.47 8.40
CA PHE A 66 7.28 4.17 7.52
C PHE A 66 7.96 4.77 6.28
N LYS A 67 9.22 4.39 6.01
CA LYS A 67 9.90 4.79 4.77
C LYS A 67 9.08 4.36 3.56
N ALA A 68 8.78 5.30 2.67
CA ALA A 68 7.95 5.05 1.49
C ALA A 68 8.69 4.15 0.48
N HIS A 69 7.94 3.24 -0.14
CA HIS A 69 8.43 2.34 -1.21
C HIS A 69 7.63 2.47 -2.52
N PHE A 70 6.83 3.52 -2.65
CA PHE A 70 6.06 3.88 -3.84
C PHE A 70 6.91 4.59 -4.88
#